data_AF-A0A7J4KD54-F1
#
_entry.id   AF-A0A7J4KD54-F1
#
_cell.length_a   1.000
_cell.length_b   1.000
_cell.length_c   1.000
_cell.angle_alpha   90.00
_cell.angle_beta   90.00
_cell.angle_gamma   90.00
#
_symmetry.space_group_name_H-M   'P 1'
#
loop_
_entity.id
_entity.type
_entity.pdbx_description
1 polymer ?
#
loop_
_entity_poly.entity_id
_entity_poly.type
_entity_poly.pdbx_seq_one_letter_code
_entity_poly.pdbx_strand_id
1 'polypeptide(L)'
;ERYRFETEGGTNGYAYVPLEIGDTSFTLEYDITIESINQDGAVRFGLTSTEMDISKGVNILGIFSNGRDGRVMSLRVIDQSNHLFEISSLFSSYCAGQPGCETKRFEENMTYHVVMRYNKEHRQCDIKVTDRTPGGLSWGSYVPLARDIYALNRLAITTKGDYVIGNNAVGYLNNVQLSTFREVVPTPEPTTLPTTAVPPPPTTIPTPTPTEAPLNALVLCGGIGIAAGLTALQRRGQQ
;
A
#
# COMPACT_ATOMS: atom_id res chain seq x y z
N GLU A 1 9.86 17.04 9.55
CA GLU A 1 11.22 17.31 10.09
C GLU A 1 12.17 17.64 8.94
N ARG A 2 13.28 18.31 9.23
CA ARG A 2 14.31 18.70 8.26
C ARG A 2 15.65 18.07 8.63
N TYR A 3 16.11 17.10 7.85
CA TYR A 3 17.35 16.37 8.11
C TYR A 3 18.48 16.97 7.29
N ARG A 4 19.54 17.46 7.94
CA ARG A 4 20.77 17.90 7.25
C ARG A 4 21.58 16.69 6.85
N PHE A 5 22.13 16.70 5.64
CA PHE A 5 23.11 15.73 5.20
C PHE A 5 24.41 16.41 4.76
N GLU A 6 25.48 15.65 4.89
CA GLU A 6 26.79 15.99 4.36
C GLU A 6 27.41 14.68 3.87
N THR A 7 27.66 14.61 2.57
CA THR A 7 28.21 13.44 1.91
C THR A 7 29.62 13.73 1.46
N GLU A 8 30.56 12.84 1.76
CA GLU A 8 31.93 12.86 1.29
C GLU A 8 32.12 11.74 0.26
N GLY A 9 32.63 12.08 -0.93
CA GLY A 9 32.92 11.08 -1.94
C GLY A 9 34.20 10.30 -1.64
N GLY A 10 34.57 9.43 -2.56
CA GLY A 10 35.74 8.57 -2.46
C GLY A 10 35.63 7.33 -1.56
N THR A 11 34.58 7.19 -0.74
CA THR A 11 34.42 6.03 0.16
C THR A 11 33.32 5.04 -0.24
N ASN A 12 32.47 5.36 -1.25
CA ASN A 12 31.20 4.66 -1.51
C ASN A 12 30.34 4.44 -0.23
N GLY A 13 30.57 5.27 0.80
CA GLY A 13 29.86 5.20 2.05
C GLY A 13 28.38 5.52 1.88
N TYR A 14 27.56 4.96 2.75
CA TYR A 14 26.14 5.29 2.81
C TYR A 14 25.64 5.21 4.26
N ALA A 15 24.66 6.05 4.56
CA ALA A 15 23.86 5.97 5.77
C ALA A 15 22.47 5.46 5.38
N TYR A 16 21.84 4.67 6.25
CA TYR A 16 20.53 4.11 5.96
C TYR A 16 19.64 3.95 7.18
N VAL A 17 18.34 3.86 6.90
CA VAL A 17 17.31 3.43 7.84
C VAL A 17 16.69 2.13 7.30
N PRO A 18 16.55 1.07 8.11
CA PRO A 18 15.90 -0.16 7.68
C PRO A 18 14.40 0.08 7.44
N LEU A 19 13.84 -0.62 6.46
CA LEU A 19 12.43 -0.54 6.07
C LEU A 19 11.85 -1.91 5.77
N GLU A 20 10.53 -2.04 5.96
CA GLU A 20 9.74 -3.19 5.55
C GLU A 20 8.84 -2.79 4.38
N ILE A 21 9.34 -2.99 3.15
CA ILE A 21 8.61 -2.63 1.91
C ILE A 21 7.83 -3.84 1.39
N GLY A 22 8.43 -5.03 1.51
CA GLY A 22 7.95 -6.25 0.85
C GLY A 22 8.20 -6.23 -0.66
N ASP A 23 7.63 -7.21 -1.36
CA ASP A 23 7.84 -7.42 -2.79
C ASP A 23 6.70 -6.81 -3.63
N THR A 24 6.52 -5.49 -3.49
CA THR A 24 5.41 -4.74 -4.07
C THR A 24 5.85 -3.44 -4.77
N SER A 25 4.94 -2.84 -5.54
CA SER A 25 5.07 -1.48 -6.06
C SER A 25 5.16 -0.49 -4.90
N PHE A 26 5.90 0.60 -5.10
CA PHE A 26 6.02 1.66 -4.10
C PHE A 26 6.10 3.05 -4.74
N THR A 27 5.88 4.07 -3.91
CA THR A 27 6.15 5.47 -4.21
C THR A 27 6.95 6.07 -3.07
N LEU A 28 8.14 6.60 -3.38
CA LEU A 28 9.00 7.34 -2.46
C LEU A 28 8.96 8.83 -2.86
N GLU A 29 8.48 9.67 -1.94
CA GLU A 29 8.40 11.12 -2.11
C GLU A 29 9.31 11.79 -1.09
N TYR A 30 10.00 12.84 -1.49
CA TYR A 30 10.81 13.64 -0.58
C TYR A 30 11.08 15.02 -1.17
N ASP A 31 11.32 15.98 -0.29
CA ASP A 31 11.84 17.28 -0.68
C ASP A 31 13.35 17.32 -0.42
N ILE A 32 14.13 17.76 -1.40
CA ILE A 32 15.57 17.92 -1.29
C ILE A 32 15.98 19.36 -1.58
N THR A 33 16.84 19.92 -0.74
CA THR A 33 17.51 21.20 -0.99
C THR A 33 19.01 20.98 -1.00
N ILE A 34 19.64 21.27 -2.12
CA ILE A 34 21.09 21.16 -2.28
C ILE A 34 21.70 22.50 -1.92
N GLU A 35 22.45 22.61 -0.82
CA GLU A 35 23.18 23.84 -0.48
C GLU A 35 24.42 23.99 -1.38
N SER A 36 25.17 22.90 -1.55
CA SER A 36 26.33 22.87 -2.44
C SER A 36 26.64 21.46 -2.92
N ILE A 37 27.15 21.33 -4.15
CA ILE A 37 27.84 20.12 -4.64
C ILE A 37 29.12 20.55 -5.34
N ASN A 38 30.27 20.15 -4.77
CA ASN A 38 31.57 20.40 -5.41
C ASN A 38 31.67 19.72 -6.77
N GLN A 39 32.59 20.18 -7.61
CA GLN A 39 32.88 19.53 -8.89
C GLN A 39 33.14 18.03 -8.67
N ASP A 40 32.55 17.21 -9.53
CA ASP A 40 32.52 15.74 -9.49
C ASP A 40 31.82 15.13 -8.26
N GLY A 41 31.18 15.95 -7.43
CA GLY A 41 30.33 15.53 -6.33
C GLY A 41 28.96 15.02 -6.79
N ALA A 42 28.35 14.20 -5.95
CA ALA A 42 26.96 13.80 -6.09
C ALA A 42 26.37 13.35 -4.76
N VAL A 43 25.07 13.62 -4.59
CA VAL A 43 24.23 12.97 -3.58
C VAL A 43 23.28 12.00 -4.28
N ARG A 44 23.09 10.84 -3.67
CA ARG A 44 22.19 9.79 -4.13
C ARG A 44 21.26 9.45 -2.97
N PHE A 45 19.97 9.39 -3.23
CA PHE A 45 18.98 9.08 -2.20
C PHE A 45 17.91 8.17 -2.78
N GLY A 46 17.50 7.16 -2.01
CA GLY A 46 16.49 6.22 -2.45
C GLY A 46 16.54 4.91 -1.68
N LEU A 47 16.18 3.82 -2.36
CA LEU A 47 16.03 2.51 -1.76
C LEU A 47 17.12 1.57 -2.22
N THR A 48 17.68 0.79 -1.29
CA THR A 48 18.68 -0.24 -1.59
C THR A 48 18.31 -1.55 -0.92
N SER A 49 18.90 -2.64 -1.39
CA SER A 49 18.93 -3.92 -0.69
C SER A 49 20.02 -3.93 0.40
N THR A 50 20.26 -5.11 0.97
CA THR A 50 21.29 -5.31 2.00
C THR A 50 22.72 -5.28 1.49
N GLU A 51 22.91 -5.42 0.17
CA GLU A 51 24.23 -5.32 -0.47
C GLU A 51 24.79 -3.90 -0.25
N MET A 52 26.01 -3.85 0.26
CA MET A 52 26.67 -2.61 0.65
C MET A 52 27.36 -1.94 -0.54
N ASP A 53 27.73 -2.71 -1.55
CA ASP A 53 28.23 -2.20 -2.81
C ASP A 53 27.06 -1.70 -3.66
N ILE A 54 26.80 -0.40 -3.62
CA ILE A 54 25.77 0.29 -4.42
C ILE A 54 25.98 0.15 -5.94
N SER A 55 27.12 -0.40 -6.39
CA SER A 55 27.34 -0.75 -7.79
C SER A 55 26.89 -2.15 -8.18
N LYS A 56 26.54 -3.00 -7.21
CA LYS A 56 26.14 -4.40 -7.42
C LYS A 56 24.80 -4.74 -6.76
N GLY A 57 24.48 -4.06 -5.68
CA GLY A 57 23.23 -4.24 -4.96
C GLY A 57 22.05 -3.66 -5.72
N VAL A 58 20.93 -4.38 -5.66
CA VAL A 58 19.65 -3.88 -6.14
C VAL A 58 19.34 -2.53 -5.50
N ASN A 59 19.10 -1.51 -6.32
CA ASN A 59 18.82 -0.17 -5.83
C ASN A 59 17.96 0.63 -6.81
N ILE A 60 17.26 1.61 -6.26
CA ILE A 60 16.53 2.65 -6.99
C ILE A 60 16.89 3.97 -6.33
N LEU A 61 17.70 4.78 -7.02
CA LEU A 61 18.29 6.00 -6.47
C LEU A 61 18.00 7.20 -7.38
N GLY A 62 17.51 8.27 -6.76
CA GLY A 62 17.52 9.61 -7.34
C GLY A 62 18.88 10.25 -7.09
N ILE A 63 19.46 10.89 -8.11
CA ILE A 63 20.82 11.42 -8.06
C ILE A 63 20.81 12.89 -8.44
N PHE A 64 21.49 13.71 -7.64
CA PHE A 64 21.88 15.08 -7.99
C PHE A 64 23.40 15.13 -8.05
N SER A 65 23.97 15.44 -9.21
CA SER A 65 25.42 15.42 -9.43
C SER A 65 25.91 16.69 -10.11
N ASN A 66 27.15 17.08 -9.80
CA ASN A 66 27.85 18.19 -10.45
C ASN A 66 29.11 17.65 -11.16
N GLY A 67 28.92 16.75 -12.12
CA GLY A 67 30.02 16.09 -12.84
C GLY A 67 30.53 16.89 -14.03
N ARG A 68 31.17 16.18 -14.96
CA ARG A 68 31.61 16.74 -16.26
C ARG A 68 30.47 17.41 -17.04
N ASP A 69 29.27 16.83 -16.98
CA ASP A 69 28.10 17.35 -17.68
C ASP A 69 27.40 18.49 -16.91
N GLY A 70 27.99 18.93 -15.79
CA GLY A 70 27.47 19.95 -14.89
C GLY A 70 26.42 19.42 -13.92
N ARG A 71 25.59 20.33 -13.42
CA ARG A 71 24.51 20.05 -12.45
C ARG A 71 23.35 19.33 -13.13
N VAL A 72 23.22 18.03 -12.93
CA VAL A 72 22.18 17.19 -13.52
C VAL A 72 21.49 16.31 -12.47
N MET A 73 20.21 16.05 -12.73
CA MET A 73 19.38 15.08 -12.01
C MET A 73 19.35 13.75 -12.78
N SER A 74 19.34 12.61 -12.08
CA SER A 74 19.26 11.28 -12.71
C SER A 74 18.44 10.29 -11.88
N LEU A 75 17.92 9.27 -12.55
CA LEU A 75 17.39 8.04 -11.95
C LEU A 75 18.34 6.91 -12.29
N ARG A 76 18.79 6.20 -11.26
CA ARG A 76 19.60 5.00 -11.38
C ARG A 76 18.87 3.82 -10.76
N VAL A 77 18.87 2.70 -11.47
CA VAL A 77 18.28 1.44 -11.01
C VAL A 77 19.24 0.31 -11.29
N ILE A 78 19.46 -0.56 -10.31
CA ILE A 78 20.08 -1.87 -10.49
C ILE A 78 19.03 -2.92 -10.18
N ASP A 79 18.70 -3.75 -11.17
CA ASP A 79 17.72 -4.83 -11.01
C ASP A 79 18.34 -6.08 -10.35
N GLN A 80 17.51 -7.11 -10.15
CA GLN A 80 17.92 -8.37 -9.51
C GLN A 80 18.94 -9.19 -10.30
N SER A 81 19.08 -8.93 -11.59
CA SER A 81 20.11 -9.54 -12.44
C SER A 81 21.36 -8.68 -12.55
N ASN A 82 21.47 -7.64 -11.71
CA ASN A 82 22.58 -6.68 -11.71
C ASN A 82 22.69 -5.90 -13.04
N HIS A 83 21.56 -5.68 -13.74
CA HIS A 83 21.54 -4.76 -14.87
C HIS A 83 21.42 -3.33 -14.38
N LEU A 84 22.33 -2.48 -14.83
CA LEU A 84 22.31 -1.05 -14.56
C LEU A 84 21.45 -0.33 -15.61
N PHE A 85 20.42 0.36 -15.13
CA PHE A 85 19.64 1.32 -15.89
C PHE A 85 19.89 2.72 -15.33
N GLU A 86 20.28 3.66 -16.18
CA GLU A 86 20.48 5.05 -15.77
C GLU A 86 19.94 5.99 -16.85
N ILE A 87 19.16 6.97 -16.41
CA ILE A 87 18.67 8.05 -17.25
C ILE A 87 18.86 9.37 -16.53
N SER A 88 19.34 10.38 -17.25
CA SER A 88 19.64 11.70 -16.69
C SER A 88 18.89 12.80 -17.43
N SER A 89 18.86 13.96 -16.79
CA SER A 89 18.36 15.23 -17.34
C SER A 89 19.29 15.86 -18.39
N LEU A 90 20.37 15.18 -18.78
CA LEU A 90 21.18 15.54 -19.93
C LEU A 90 20.39 15.29 -21.22
N PHE A 91 20.35 16.26 -22.13
CA PHE A 91 19.55 16.15 -23.37
C PHE A 91 19.90 14.89 -24.20
N SER A 92 21.18 14.49 -24.25
CA SER A 92 21.58 13.28 -24.97
C SER A 92 21.05 11.98 -24.32
N SER A 93 20.69 12.01 -23.04
CA SER A 93 20.22 10.85 -22.28
C SER A 93 18.73 10.60 -22.46
N TYR A 94 17.87 11.59 -22.14
CA TYR A 94 16.42 11.34 -22.08
C TYR A 94 15.65 11.73 -23.34
N CYS A 95 16.25 12.49 -24.26
CA CYS A 95 15.60 12.89 -25.50
C CYS A 95 16.44 12.55 -26.74
N ALA A 96 17.43 11.67 -26.62
CA ALA A 96 18.22 11.14 -27.74
C ALA A 96 18.73 12.21 -28.72
N GLY A 97 19.05 13.40 -28.23
CA GLY A 97 19.54 14.51 -29.05
C GLY A 97 18.50 15.16 -29.98
N GLN A 98 17.20 15.00 -29.71
CA GLN A 98 16.14 15.66 -30.50
C GLN A 98 16.30 17.19 -30.51
N PRO A 99 16.12 17.85 -31.67
CA PRO A 99 16.20 19.31 -31.78
C PRO A 99 15.22 20.01 -30.84
N GLY A 100 15.67 21.09 -30.18
CA GLY A 100 14.85 21.86 -29.23
C GLY A 100 14.71 21.23 -27.84
N CYS A 101 15.35 20.08 -27.60
CA CYS A 101 15.48 19.53 -26.26
C CYS A 101 16.74 20.07 -25.57
N GLU A 102 16.57 20.53 -24.33
CA GLU A 102 17.63 21.14 -23.54
C GLU A 102 17.94 20.34 -22.29
N THR A 103 19.21 20.36 -21.88
CA THR A 103 19.61 19.78 -20.60
C THR A 103 18.91 20.52 -19.47
N LYS A 104 18.25 19.77 -18.59
CA LYS A 104 17.62 20.34 -17.39
C LYS A 104 18.61 20.29 -16.24
N ARG A 105 18.89 21.44 -15.65
CA ARG A 105 19.89 21.59 -14.60
C ARG A 105 19.21 21.97 -13.30
N PHE A 106 19.72 21.44 -12.20
CA PHE A 106 19.30 21.91 -10.88
C PHE A 106 20.18 23.10 -10.46
N GLU A 107 19.57 24.00 -9.70
CA GLU A 107 20.20 25.08 -8.98
C GLU A 107 20.40 24.71 -7.50
N GLU A 108 21.48 25.21 -6.92
CA GLU A 108 21.72 25.16 -5.48
C GLU A 108 20.80 26.14 -4.76
N ASN A 109 20.51 25.88 -3.49
CA ASN A 109 19.60 26.63 -2.63
C ASN A 109 18.14 26.65 -3.10
N MET A 110 17.79 25.84 -4.10
CA MET A 110 16.42 25.55 -4.49
C MET A 110 15.94 24.23 -3.89
N THR A 111 14.69 24.22 -3.40
CA THR A 111 14.04 23.00 -2.93
C THR A 111 13.28 22.35 -4.09
N TYR A 112 13.57 21.07 -4.33
CA TYR A 112 12.84 20.23 -5.26
C TYR A 112 12.02 19.21 -4.51
N HIS A 113 10.82 18.95 -5.01
CA HIS A 113 10.02 17.80 -4.66
C HIS A 113 10.30 16.67 -5.66
N VAL A 114 10.72 15.53 -5.14
CA VAL A 114 11.09 14.34 -5.91
C VAL A 114 10.11 13.23 -5.61
N VAL A 115 9.53 12.66 -6.66
CA VAL A 115 8.67 11.47 -6.61
C VAL A 115 9.35 10.38 -7.41
N MET A 116 9.68 9.27 -6.77
CA MET A 116 10.16 8.06 -7.42
C MET A 116 9.15 6.94 -7.24
N ARG A 117 8.89 6.17 -8.29
CA ARG A 117 7.94 5.06 -8.22
C ARG A 117 8.54 3.82 -8.86
N TYR A 118 8.22 2.68 -8.26
CA TYR A 118 8.42 1.38 -8.87
C TYR A 118 7.05 0.77 -9.12
N ASN A 119 6.77 0.44 -10.37
CA ASN A 119 5.59 -0.30 -10.76
C ASN A 119 6.00 -1.73 -11.15
N LYS A 120 5.62 -2.69 -10.32
CA LYS A 120 5.91 -4.12 -10.51
C LYS A 120 5.21 -4.69 -11.74
N GLU A 121 3.94 -4.34 -11.98
CA GLU A 121 3.15 -4.85 -13.10
C GLU A 121 3.73 -4.46 -14.46
N HIS A 122 4.21 -3.22 -14.55
CA HIS A 122 4.83 -2.70 -15.77
C HIS A 122 6.36 -2.88 -15.82
N ARG A 123 6.97 -3.40 -14.75
CA ARG A 123 8.43 -3.53 -14.57
C ARG A 123 9.15 -2.24 -14.97
N GLN A 124 8.79 -1.14 -14.34
CA GLN A 124 9.40 0.15 -14.62
C GLN A 124 9.62 0.95 -13.34
N CYS A 125 10.65 1.81 -13.39
CA CYS A 125 10.86 2.84 -12.38
C CYS A 125 10.75 4.21 -13.02
N ASP A 126 10.05 5.13 -12.38
CA ASP A 126 9.94 6.53 -12.80
C ASP A 126 10.46 7.49 -11.74
N ILE A 127 10.90 8.65 -12.21
CA ILE A 127 11.27 9.79 -11.40
C ILE A 127 10.60 11.04 -11.94
N LYS A 128 10.11 11.88 -11.04
CA LYS A 128 9.62 13.22 -11.33
C LYS A 128 10.23 14.18 -10.32
N VAL A 129 10.85 15.24 -10.83
CA VAL A 129 11.44 16.32 -10.07
C VAL A 129 10.72 17.61 -10.42
N THR A 130 10.12 18.23 -9.43
CA THR A 130 9.42 19.51 -9.55
C THR A 130 10.02 20.51 -8.60
N ASP A 131 10.22 21.74 -9.07
CA ASP A 131 10.50 22.86 -8.18
C ASP A 131 9.19 23.40 -7.58
N ARG A 132 9.30 24.36 -6.67
CA ARG A 132 8.14 24.95 -5.99
C ARG A 132 7.38 25.97 -6.84
N THR A 133 7.78 26.23 -8.09
CA THR A 133 7.02 27.12 -8.95
C THR A 133 5.74 26.41 -9.41
N PRO A 134 4.57 27.09 -9.44
CA PRO A 134 3.34 26.46 -9.87
C PRO A 134 3.47 25.91 -11.31
N GLY A 135 3.32 24.59 -11.46
CA GLY A 135 3.50 23.91 -12.75
C GLY A 135 4.96 23.66 -13.16
N GLY A 136 5.93 23.96 -12.29
CA GLY A 136 7.37 23.80 -12.52
C GLY A 136 7.81 22.34 -12.56
N LEU A 137 7.58 21.67 -13.69
CA LEU A 137 8.29 20.42 -13.99
C LEU A 137 9.74 20.77 -14.33
N SER A 138 10.65 20.50 -13.41
CA SER A 138 12.07 20.65 -13.66
C SER A 138 12.57 19.52 -14.57
N TRP A 139 12.21 18.28 -14.27
CA TRP A 139 12.55 17.10 -15.08
C TRP A 139 11.75 15.85 -14.65
N GLY A 140 11.54 14.90 -15.55
CA GLY A 140 11.00 13.59 -15.21
C GLY A 140 11.24 12.58 -16.32
N SER A 141 11.43 11.32 -15.96
CA SER A 141 11.67 10.23 -16.90
C SER A 141 11.40 8.87 -16.27
N TYR A 142 11.55 7.79 -17.03
CA TYR A 142 11.42 6.42 -16.55
C TYR A 142 12.45 5.49 -17.20
N VAL A 143 12.70 4.36 -16.56
CA VAL A 143 13.49 3.25 -17.10
C VAL A 143 12.67 1.95 -17.08
N PRO A 144 12.60 1.21 -18.19
CA PRO A 144 12.06 -0.15 -18.18
C PRO A 144 13.08 -1.10 -17.56
N LEU A 145 12.60 -2.10 -16.82
CA LEU A 145 13.43 -3.09 -16.14
C LEU A 145 13.33 -4.45 -16.84
N ALA A 146 14.43 -5.19 -16.84
CA ALA A 146 14.42 -6.56 -17.37
C ALA A 146 13.77 -7.54 -16.38
N ARG A 147 13.93 -7.30 -15.08
CA ARG A 147 13.42 -8.13 -13.98
C ARG A 147 12.73 -7.31 -12.91
N ASP A 148 11.86 -7.97 -12.17
CA ASP A 148 11.26 -7.42 -10.96
C ASP A 148 12.34 -7.08 -9.94
N ILE A 149 12.07 -6.06 -9.15
CA ILE A 149 12.84 -5.68 -7.97
C ILE A 149 12.12 -6.20 -6.73
N TYR A 150 12.90 -6.74 -5.80
CA TYR A 150 12.45 -7.31 -4.52
C TYR A 150 13.53 -7.06 -3.46
N ALA A 151 13.23 -7.33 -2.19
CA ALA A 151 14.17 -7.18 -1.09
C ALA A 151 14.84 -5.79 -0.96
N LEU A 152 14.16 -4.72 -1.41
CA LEU A 152 14.51 -3.36 -1.00
C LEU A 152 14.08 -3.18 0.46
N ASN A 153 15.04 -2.92 1.33
CA ASN A 153 14.80 -2.88 2.77
C ASN A 153 15.61 -1.79 3.48
N ARG A 154 16.18 -0.85 2.74
CA ARG A 154 16.93 0.27 3.27
C ARG A 154 16.57 1.55 2.53
N LEU A 155 16.20 2.58 3.26
CA LEU A 155 16.22 3.96 2.77
C LEU A 155 17.62 4.48 2.97
N ALA A 156 18.35 4.79 1.90
CA ALA A 156 19.75 5.13 1.96
C ALA A 156 20.03 6.50 1.34
N ILE A 157 20.95 7.22 1.98
CA ILE A 157 21.67 8.34 1.38
C ILE A 157 23.11 7.92 1.15
N THR A 158 23.62 8.14 -0.05
CA THR A 158 24.96 7.73 -0.46
C THR A 158 25.60 8.75 -1.38
N THR A 159 26.89 8.56 -1.63
CA THR A 159 27.77 9.46 -2.36
C THR A 159 28.19 8.76 -3.66
N LYS A 160 28.80 9.52 -4.58
CA LYS A 160 29.52 8.91 -5.72
C LYS A 160 30.96 8.61 -5.27
N GLY A 161 31.29 7.33 -5.07
CA GLY A 161 32.67 6.90 -4.84
C GLY A 161 33.39 6.64 -6.15
N ASP A 162 34.00 7.68 -6.71
CA ASP A 162 34.98 7.60 -7.80
C ASP A 162 36.43 7.77 -7.30
N TYR A 163 36.65 7.64 -5.98
CA TYR A 163 37.93 7.82 -5.29
C TYR A 163 38.57 9.20 -5.48
N VAL A 164 37.81 10.17 -5.96
CA VAL A 164 38.23 11.57 -6.02
C VAL A 164 38.10 12.17 -4.62
N ILE A 165 39.13 12.87 -4.15
CA ILE A 165 39.12 13.55 -2.84
C ILE A 165 38.48 14.93 -3.01
N GLY A 166 37.67 15.35 -2.03
CA GLY A 166 37.10 16.70 -1.97
C GLY A 166 35.80 16.89 -2.75
N ASN A 167 35.25 15.81 -3.32
CA ASN A 167 33.91 15.81 -3.86
C ASN A 167 32.90 15.64 -2.72
N ASN A 168 32.21 16.72 -2.35
CA ASN A 168 31.19 16.70 -1.31
C ASN A 168 29.85 17.21 -1.83
N ALA A 169 28.79 16.88 -1.10
CA ALA A 169 27.49 17.50 -1.25
C ALA A 169 26.89 17.78 0.13
N VAL A 170 26.29 18.94 0.29
CA VAL A 170 25.65 19.39 1.53
C VAL A 170 24.23 19.83 1.22
N GLY A 171 23.30 19.50 2.09
CA GLY A 171 21.91 19.88 1.89
C GLY A 171 20.96 19.37 2.96
N TYR A 172 19.68 19.35 2.60
CA TYR A 172 18.62 18.88 3.48
C TYR A 172 17.63 17.98 2.76
N LEU A 173 17.07 17.04 3.52
CA LEU A 173 15.93 16.21 3.15
C LEU A 173 14.75 16.50 4.09
N ASN A 174 13.57 16.73 3.51
CA ASN A 174 12.33 16.96 4.23
C ASN A 174 11.21 16.08 3.65
N ASN A 175 10.10 15.96 4.37
CA ASN A 175 8.84 15.39 3.88
C ASN A 175 8.98 14.00 3.23
N VAL A 176 9.92 13.18 3.75
CA VAL A 176 10.15 11.84 3.22
C VAL A 176 8.95 10.95 3.52
N GLN A 177 8.31 10.43 2.49
CA GLN A 177 7.13 9.58 2.57
C GLN A 177 7.33 8.37 1.67
N LEU A 178 7.12 7.18 2.21
CA LEU A 178 7.14 5.93 1.47
C LEU A 178 5.75 5.29 1.56
N SER A 179 5.13 5.10 0.40
CA SER A 179 3.85 4.43 0.26
C SER A 179 4.05 3.11 -0.48
N THR A 180 3.51 2.02 0.06
CA THR A 180 3.51 0.70 -0.57
C THR A 180 2.09 0.27 -0.90
N PHE A 181 1.94 -0.49 -1.99
CA PHE A 181 0.65 -1.07 -2.33
C PHE A 181 0.52 -2.42 -1.63
N ARG A 182 -0.50 -2.57 -0.80
CA ARG A 182 -0.85 -3.87 -0.20
C ARG A 182 -2.04 -4.45 -0.94
N GLU A 183 -1.89 -5.66 -1.46
CA GLU A 183 -2.99 -6.41 -2.03
C GLU A 183 -3.96 -6.78 -0.89
N VAL A 184 -5.21 -6.31 -1.00
CA VAL A 184 -6.28 -6.69 -0.07
C VAL A 184 -6.92 -7.94 -0.64
N VAL A 185 -6.64 -9.09 -0.03
CA VAL A 185 -7.38 -10.31 -0.36
C VAL A 185 -8.84 -10.07 0.04
N PRO A 186 -9.81 -10.19 -0.88
CA PRO A 186 -11.21 -10.02 -0.54
C PRO A 186 -11.59 -11.02 0.54
N THR A 187 -12.21 -10.54 1.63
CA THR A 187 -12.81 -11.41 2.64
C THR A 187 -13.78 -12.36 1.93
N PRO A 188 -13.63 -13.69 2.05
CA PRO A 188 -14.60 -14.60 1.44
C PRO A 188 -15.99 -14.28 1.98
N GLU A 189 -16.98 -14.16 1.09
CA GLU A 189 -18.38 -14.07 1.51
C GLU A 189 -18.69 -15.24 2.44
N PRO A 190 -19.41 -15.01 3.56
CA PRO A 190 -19.82 -16.10 4.42
C PRO A 190 -20.67 -17.08 3.60
N THR A 191 -20.16 -18.31 3.45
CA THR A 191 -20.93 -19.41 2.88
C THR A 191 -22.17 -19.61 3.74
N THR A 192 -23.33 -19.16 3.26
CA THR A 192 -24.62 -19.56 3.83
C THR A 192 -24.74 -21.06 3.65
N LEU A 193 -24.56 -21.83 4.72
CA LEU A 193 -24.90 -23.25 4.71
C LEU A 193 -26.37 -23.38 4.28
N PRO A 194 -26.71 -24.27 3.34
CA PRO A 194 -28.10 -24.53 3.02
C PRO A 194 -28.81 -24.92 4.31
N THR A 195 -29.76 -24.11 4.75
CA THR A 195 -30.63 -24.44 5.87
C THR A 195 -31.49 -25.60 5.39
N THR A 196 -31.22 -26.81 5.89
CA THR A 196 -32.09 -27.97 5.67
C THR A 196 -33.49 -27.58 6.14
N ALA A 197 -34.45 -27.54 5.22
CA ALA A 197 -35.84 -27.30 5.56
C ALA A 197 -36.29 -28.36 6.57
N VAL A 198 -36.74 -27.93 7.74
CA VAL A 198 -37.37 -28.81 8.73
C VAL A 198 -38.63 -29.39 8.08
N PRO A 199 -38.80 -30.73 8.03
CA PRO A 199 -40.03 -31.33 7.53
C PRO A 199 -41.22 -30.83 8.36
N PRO A 200 -42.36 -30.52 7.73
CA PRO A 200 -43.55 -30.14 8.48
C PRO A 200 -43.93 -31.26 9.46
N PRO A 201 -44.46 -30.92 10.65
CA PRO A 201 -44.90 -31.93 11.61
C PRO A 201 -45.95 -32.85 10.96
N PRO A 202 -45.97 -34.15 11.31
CA PRO A 202 -46.92 -35.09 10.74
C PRO A 202 -48.35 -34.62 11.02
N THR A 203 -49.15 -34.56 9.96
CA THR A 203 -50.58 -34.22 10.05
C THR A 203 -51.29 -35.37 10.76
N THR A 204 -51.83 -35.14 11.95
CA THR A 204 -52.70 -36.09 12.63
C THR A 204 -54.04 -36.11 11.91
N ILE A 205 -54.38 -37.27 11.34
CA ILE A 205 -55.73 -37.54 10.81
C ILE A 205 -56.67 -37.63 12.03
N PRO A 206 -57.78 -36.88 12.08
CA PRO A 206 -58.74 -37.01 13.17
C PRO A 206 -59.41 -38.39 13.11
N THR A 207 -59.36 -39.10 14.24
CA THR A 207 -60.09 -40.36 14.48
C THR A 207 -61.60 -40.15 14.29
N PRO A 208 -62.33 -41.06 13.61
CA PRO A 208 -63.76 -40.90 13.43
C PRO A 208 -64.48 -41.01 14.77
N THR A 209 -65.35 -40.03 15.04
CA THR A 209 -66.21 -39.98 16.23
C THR A 209 -67.25 -41.11 16.19
N PRO A 210 -67.57 -41.77 17.32
CA PRO A 210 -68.60 -42.81 17.35
C PRO A 210 -69.96 -42.23 16.95
N THR A 211 -70.68 -42.94 16.08
CA THR A 211 -72.08 -42.65 15.74
C THR A 211 -72.98 -43.08 16.92
N GLU A 212 -73.58 -42.11 17.61
CA GLU A 212 -74.61 -42.38 18.61
C GLU A 212 -75.93 -42.82 17.95
N ALA A 213 -76.51 -43.90 18.48
CA ALA A 213 -77.84 -44.38 18.11
C ALA A 213 -78.93 -43.49 18.76
N PRO A 214 -80.10 -43.34 18.12
CA PRO A 214 -81.08 -42.35 18.52
C PRO A 214 -81.82 -42.75 19.81
N LEU A 215 -81.90 -41.83 20.78
CA LEU A 215 -83.00 -41.81 21.74
C LEU A 215 -83.85 -40.56 21.48
N ASN A 216 -85.10 -40.80 21.11
CA ASN A 216 -86.09 -39.79 20.78
C ASN A 216 -86.57 -39.02 22.02
N ALA A 217 -87.00 -37.80 21.70
CA ALA A 217 -88.12 -37.06 22.27
C ALA A 217 -87.87 -36.08 23.45
N LEU A 218 -88.07 -34.82 23.08
CA LEU A 218 -88.67 -33.72 23.86
C LEU A 218 -87.77 -32.84 24.77
N VAL A 219 -87.58 -31.61 24.27
CA VAL A 219 -88.05 -30.35 24.88
C VAL A 219 -87.09 -29.53 25.77
N LEU A 220 -86.85 -28.32 25.24
CA LEU A 220 -86.64 -26.99 25.83
C LEU A 220 -85.49 -26.74 26.83
N CYS A 221 -84.53 -25.97 26.31
CA CYS A 221 -84.15 -24.62 26.74
C CYS A 221 -83.99 -24.27 28.22
N GLY A 222 -82.77 -23.76 28.50
CA GLY A 222 -82.48 -22.73 29.49
C GLY A 222 -82.14 -23.31 30.86
N GLY A 223 -80.91 -23.27 31.35
CA GLY A 223 -79.91 -22.21 31.26
C GLY A 223 -79.71 -21.64 32.67
N ILE A 224 -78.46 -21.32 33.02
CA ILE A 224 -77.99 -20.77 34.31
C ILE A 224 -77.85 -21.88 35.36
N GLY A 225 -76.72 -22.13 36.01
CA GLY A 225 -75.54 -21.32 36.29
C GLY A 225 -75.24 -21.44 37.78
N ILE A 226 -73.94 -21.45 38.10
CA ILE A 226 -73.37 -21.13 39.42
C ILE A 226 -73.36 -22.26 40.48
N ALA A 227 -72.15 -22.83 40.59
CA ALA A 227 -71.36 -23.01 41.81
C ALA A 227 -72.07 -23.06 43.17
N ALA A 228 -71.81 -24.15 43.89
CA ALA A 228 -70.87 -24.19 45.03
C ALA A 228 -71.31 -25.24 46.05
N GLY A 229 -70.37 -26.13 46.36
CA GLY A 229 -70.05 -26.51 47.73
C GLY A 229 -71.16 -27.07 48.61
N LEU A 230 -71.33 -28.39 48.54
CA LEU A 230 -71.32 -29.29 49.70
C LEU A 230 -71.93 -28.75 51.00
N THR A 231 -73.05 -29.33 51.41
CA THR A 231 -73.03 -30.24 52.57
C THR A 231 -74.30 -31.07 52.63
N ALA A 232 -74.09 -32.37 52.70
CA ALA A 232 -75.09 -33.38 52.85
C ALA A 232 -75.53 -33.52 54.31
N LEU A 233 -76.67 -34.20 54.48
CA LEU A 233 -77.07 -34.95 55.66
C LEU A 233 -77.52 -34.13 56.88
N GLN A 234 -78.83 -34.11 57.14
CA GLN A 234 -79.43 -35.02 58.12
C GLN A 234 -80.91 -34.69 58.38
N ARG A 235 -81.80 -35.62 57.99
CA ARG A 235 -82.75 -36.32 58.88
C ARG A 235 -83.59 -37.26 58.00
N ARG A 236 -83.30 -38.57 58.04
CA ARG A 236 -84.02 -39.62 58.80
C ARG A 236 -84.89 -40.42 57.81
N GLY A 237 -84.83 -41.74 57.69
CA GLY A 237 -84.05 -42.77 58.37
C GLY A 237 -84.71 -44.14 58.15
N GLN A 238 -83.90 -45.19 58.31
CA GLN A 238 -84.26 -46.60 58.62
C GLN A 238 -84.99 -47.39 57.50
N GLN A 239 -84.69 -48.67 57.24
CA GLN A 239 -84.08 -49.74 58.06
C GLN A 239 -83.03 -50.53 57.27
#